data_AF-A0A3A8IK37-F1
#
_entry.id   AF-A0A3A8IK37-F1
#
_cell.length_a   1.000
_cell.length_b   1.000
_cell.length_c   1.000
_cell.angle_alpha   90.00
_cell.angle_beta   90.00
_cell.angle_gamma   90.00
#
_symmetry.space_group_name_H-M   'P 1'
#
loop_
_entity.id
_entity.type
_entity.pdbx_description
1 polymer ?
#
loop_
_entity_poly.entity_id
_entity_poly.type
_entity_poly.pdbx_seq_one_letter_code
_entity_poly.pdbx_strand_id
1 'polypeptide(L)'
;MRGGARVRNRKDRRGMADEGKQDTEGAAAGTSMFENRLRKNAKRLRKWARAQGLTAFRVYDRDIPEYSYAVDLYGDHAHVVEYPRRKAHAKGASTDSERAEVLAAVTAVLGVPVEKTSVKTHTPQPWGRSQYGRVGQGSERLVVEEQGLKFWVNLGDYLDTGLFMDHRNTRARVRTEAKGKQFLNLFAYTGAFTVYAAAGGAAGSVSVDLSNTYLDWAEDNLVLNTLADPRHVLIRADAKAWLEDQARHGEDRYDLIVCDPPSFSTSKKMSGNFDVQRDHVRMLEHLQALLSPGGVLYFSTNYLGFELKDSATRGLEQVEELTPRSIPEDFHRKEIHRCWRMVAPSR
;
A
#
# COMPACT_ATOMS: atom_id res chain seq x y z
N MET A 1 -49.79 1.88 52.73
CA MET A 1 -50.70 2.99 53.14
C MET A 1 -49.85 4.21 53.47
N ARG A 2 -50.18 5.35 52.84
CA ARG A 2 -50.06 6.76 53.29
C ARG A 2 -48.89 7.08 54.26
N GLY A 3 -47.92 7.91 53.92
CA GLY A 3 -47.97 9.19 53.21
C GLY A 3 -47.43 10.30 54.13
N GLY A 4 -46.76 11.31 53.57
CA GLY A 4 -46.47 12.54 54.33
C GLY A 4 -45.21 13.29 53.90
N ALA A 5 -45.37 14.14 52.89
CA ALA A 5 -44.35 15.06 52.38
C ALA A 5 -44.05 16.23 53.34
N ARG A 6 -42.85 16.82 53.24
CA ARG A 6 -42.69 18.28 53.34
C ARG A 6 -41.45 18.78 52.60
N VAL A 7 -41.73 19.54 51.55
CA VAL A 7 -40.82 20.41 50.81
C VAL A 7 -40.34 21.56 51.71
N ARG A 8 -39.07 21.95 51.59
CA ARG A 8 -38.70 23.38 51.65
C ARG A 8 -37.45 23.66 50.82
N ASN A 9 -37.60 24.70 50.02
CA ASN A 9 -36.76 25.18 48.94
C ASN A 9 -35.88 26.33 49.44
N ARG A 10 -34.62 26.42 48.99
CA ARG A 10 -33.92 27.63 48.47
C ARG A 10 -32.44 27.75 48.85
N LYS A 11 -31.65 27.81 47.77
CA LYS A 11 -30.62 28.80 47.41
C LYS A 11 -29.24 28.80 48.05
N ASP A 12 -28.30 28.92 47.11
CA ASP A 12 -27.00 29.62 47.16
C ASP A 12 -25.88 28.97 47.97
N ARG A 13 -24.96 28.32 47.24
CA ARG A 13 -23.56 28.78 47.15
C ARG A 13 -22.85 28.18 45.94
N ARG A 14 -22.50 29.08 45.02
CA ARG A 14 -21.52 28.88 43.94
C ARG A 14 -20.13 28.66 44.55
N GLY A 15 -19.29 27.92 43.83
CA GLY A 15 -17.83 28.07 43.89
C GLY A 15 -17.08 26.78 44.15
N MET A 16 -16.63 26.12 43.08
CA MET A 16 -15.20 25.94 42.80
C MET A 16 -15.08 25.20 41.47
N ALA A 17 -14.61 25.93 40.46
CA ALA A 17 -14.16 25.39 39.20
C ALA A 17 -12.87 24.61 39.46
N ASP A 18 -12.80 23.38 38.93
CA ASP A 18 -11.55 22.65 38.78
C ASP A 18 -10.84 23.23 37.56
N GLU A 19 -9.67 23.82 37.80
CA GLU A 19 -8.85 24.50 36.81
C GLU A 19 -8.30 23.48 35.82
N GLY A 20 -8.88 23.48 34.62
CA GLY A 20 -8.22 22.93 33.45
C GLY A 20 -6.89 23.66 33.27
N LYS A 21 -5.78 22.93 33.40
CA LYS A 21 -4.47 23.35 32.91
C LYS A 21 -4.58 23.59 31.41
N GLN A 22 -4.79 24.86 31.06
CA GLN A 22 -4.53 25.41 29.75
C GLN A 22 -3.02 25.39 29.55
N ASP A 23 -2.54 24.46 28.74
CA ASP A 23 -1.23 24.60 28.10
C ASP A 23 -1.39 25.63 26.98
N THR A 24 -1.30 26.91 27.32
CA THR A 24 -1.18 28.01 26.36
C THR A 24 0.28 28.33 26.07
N GLU A 25 0.58 28.26 24.78
CA GLU A 25 1.33 29.25 24.03
C GLU A 25 2.87 29.29 24.14
N GLY A 26 3.46 28.56 23.20
CA GLY A 26 4.64 29.01 22.46
C GLY A 26 4.44 28.75 20.95
N ALA A 27 3.30 29.14 20.39
CA ALA A 27 3.06 29.04 18.95
C ALA A 27 3.73 30.23 18.25
N ALA A 28 4.75 29.96 17.43
CA ALA A 28 5.29 30.97 16.52
C ALA A 28 4.14 31.49 15.62
N ALA A 29 3.91 32.79 15.64
CA ALA A 29 2.95 33.44 14.75
C ALA A 29 3.32 33.16 13.29
N GLY A 30 2.44 32.51 12.52
CA GLY A 30 2.55 32.38 11.06
C GLY A 30 2.55 30.96 10.46
N THR A 31 2.53 29.88 11.24
CA THR A 31 2.61 28.49 10.71
C THR A 31 1.25 27.78 10.66
N SER A 32 0.91 27.15 9.53
CA SER A 32 -0.40 26.50 9.34
C SER A 32 -0.58 25.19 10.13
N MET A 33 -1.83 24.73 10.29
CA MET A 33 -2.14 23.45 10.95
C MET A 33 -1.49 22.27 10.23
N PHE A 34 -1.48 22.30 8.89
CA PHE A 34 -0.84 21.27 8.08
C PHE A 34 0.68 21.23 8.33
N GLU A 35 1.35 22.38 8.28
CA GLU A 35 2.80 22.45 8.48
C GLU A 35 3.20 21.93 9.88
N ASN A 36 2.46 22.32 10.92
CA ASN A 36 2.69 21.83 12.28
C ASN A 36 2.55 20.31 12.38
N ARG A 37 1.51 19.74 11.77
CA ARG A 37 1.29 18.29 11.76
C ARG A 37 2.37 17.57 10.95
N LEU A 38 2.73 18.08 9.78
CA LEU A 38 3.79 17.54 8.95
C LEU A 38 5.13 17.55 9.69
N ARG A 39 5.45 18.62 10.43
CA ARG A 39 6.68 18.74 11.23
C ARG A 39 6.75 17.70 12.35
N LYS A 40 5.64 17.49 13.06
CA LYS A 40 5.54 16.44 14.09
C LYS A 40 5.74 15.04 13.49
N ASN A 41 5.07 14.76 12.37
CA ASN A 41 5.18 13.48 11.69
C ASN A 41 6.60 13.25 11.15
N ALA A 42 7.19 14.22 10.44
CA ALA A 42 8.52 14.13 9.86
C ALA A 42 9.59 13.83 10.93
N LYS A 43 9.54 14.50 12.09
CA LYS A 43 10.47 14.23 13.21
C LYS A 43 10.40 12.77 13.66
N ARG A 44 9.19 12.24 13.86
CA ARG A 44 8.95 10.86 14.31
C ARG A 44 9.33 9.84 13.25
N LEU A 45 8.81 10.02 12.03
CA LEU A 45 8.90 9.05 10.95
C LEU A 45 10.28 9.00 10.31
N ARG A 46 11.05 10.10 10.25
CA ARG A 46 12.47 10.05 9.83
C ARG A 46 13.32 9.18 10.75
N LYS A 47 13.10 9.28 12.06
CA LYS A 47 13.82 8.45 13.05
C LYS A 47 13.47 6.97 12.85
N TRP A 48 12.18 6.67 12.69
CA TRP A 48 11.69 5.33 12.43
C TRP A 48 12.22 4.77 11.09
N ALA A 49 12.11 5.52 10.00
CA ALA A 49 12.56 5.14 8.67
C ALA A 49 14.07 4.82 8.64
N ARG A 50 14.89 5.65 9.29
CA ARG A 50 16.33 5.38 9.44
C ARG A 50 16.60 4.07 10.18
N ALA A 51 15.87 3.79 11.27
CA ALA A 51 16.01 2.55 12.03
C ALA A 51 15.55 1.31 11.24
N GLN A 52 14.70 1.49 10.23
CA GLN A 52 14.19 0.43 9.36
C GLN A 52 14.96 0.33 8.02
N GLY A 53 15.97 1.18 7.78
CA GLY A 53 16.72 1.21 6.53
C GLY A 53 15.87 1.64 5.33
N LEU A 54 15.06 2.69 5.49
CA LEU A 54 14.13 3.19 4.48
C LEU A 54 14.54 4.56 3.98
N THR A 55 14.57 4.74 2.65
CA THR A 55 14.59 6.06 2.01
C THR A 55 13.25 6.42 1.37
N ALA A 56 12.31 5.48 1.28
CA ALA A 56 10.93 5.72 0.85
C ALA A 56 9.91 5.42 1.97
N PHE A 57 9.11 6.41 2.35
CA PHE A 57 8.06 6.27 3.38
C PHE A 57 7.01 7.38 3.33
N ARG A 58 5.82 7.08 3.85
CA ARG A 58 4.74 8.07 4.00
C ARG A 58 4.98 8.99 5.20
N VAL A 59 4.83 10.29 5.01
CA VAL A 59 5.01 11.30 6.09
C VAL A 59 3.67 11.85 6.56
N TYR A 60 2.69 11.94 5.67
CA TYR A 60 1.37 12.47 5.95
C TYR A 60 0.33 11.65 5.20
N ASP A 61 -0.77 11.28 5.86
CA ASP A 61 -1.77 10.34 5.31
C ASP A 61 -3.20 10.81 5.61
N ARG A 62 -3.55 12.01 5.11
CA ARG A 62 -4.86 12.65 5.35
C ARG A 62 -5.16 12.78 6.85
N ASP A 63 -4.14 13.14 7.62
CA ASP A 63 -4.20 13.22 9.08
C ASP A 63 -5.20 14.27 9.59
N ILE A 64 -5.46 15.30 8.79
CA ILE A 64 -6.35 16.42 9.12
C ILE A 64 -7.49 16.42 8.10
N PRO A 65 -8.77 16.39 8.51
CA PRO A 65 -9.90 16.41 7.58
C PRO A 65 -9.85 17.55 6.56
N GLU A 66 -9.38 18.72 6.98
CA GLU A 66 -9.16 19.95 6.21
C GLU A 66 -7.97 19.89 5.26
N TYR A 67 -7.09 18.88 5.32
CA TYR A 67 -6.02 18.65 4.33
C TYR A 67 -6.04 17.20 3.81
N SER A 68 -6.73 17.00 2.69
CA SER A 68 -6.98 15.67 2.11
C SER A 68 -5.83 15.28 1.18
N TYR A 69 -4.61 15.25 1.70
CA TYR A 69 -3.39 14.90 0.97
C TYR A 69 -2.72 13.66 1.55
N ALA A 70 -1.97 12.95 0.72
CA ALA A 70 -0.87 12.11 1.16
C ALA A 70 0.45 12.76 0.75
N VAL A 71 1.46 12.68 1.61
CA VAL A 71 2.83 13.13 1.30
C VAL A 71 3.77 11.97 1.57
N ASP A 72 4.40 11.50 0.51
CA ASP A 72 5.40 10.43 0.52
C ASP A 72 6.79 11.02 0.23
N LEU A 73 7.81 10.57 0.96
CA LEU A 73 9.21 10.86 0.64
C LEU A 73 9.82 9.69 -0.13
N TYR A 74 10.64 10.01 -1.12
CA TYR A 74 11.44 9.07 -1.91
C TYR A 74 12.86 9.64 -2.04
N GLY A 75 13.73 9.29 -1.10
CA GLY A 75 15.07 9.89 -0.99
C GLY A 75 14.98 11.39 -0.70
N ASP A 76 15.52 12.19 -1.62
CA ASP A 76 15.48 13.66 -1.60
C ASP A 76 14.30 14.24 -2.41
N HIS A 77 13.38 13.40 -2.88
CA HIS A 77 12.17 13.79 -3.59
C HIS A 77 10.92 13.61 -2.72
N ALA A 78 9.86 14.32 -3.08
CA ALA A 78 8.55 14.19 -2.49
C ALA A 78 7.50 13.88 -3.55
N HIS A 79 6.50 13.09 -3.18
CA HIS A 79 5.32 12.84 -3.98
C HIS A 79 4.09 13.22 -3.15
N VAL A 80 3.34 14.21 -3.64
CA VAL A 80 2.16 14.77 -2.99
C VAL A 80 0.93 14.34 -3.79
N VAL A 81 0.03 13.61 -3.15
CA VAL A 81 -1.24 13.17 -3.76
C VAL A 81 -2.39 13.91 -3.10
N GLU A 82 -3.13 14.69 -3.87
CA GLU A 82 -4.38 15.32 -3.45
C GLU A 82 -5.55 14.36 -3.67
N TYR A 83 -6.42 14.21 -2.67
CA TYR A 83 -7.67 13.47 -2.76
C TYR A 83 -8.85 14.46 -2.73
N PRO A 84 -9.48 14.77 -3.89
CA PRO A 84 -10.55 15.74 -3.97
C PRO A 84 -11.72 15.40 -3.04
N ARG A 85 -12.15 16.39 -2.23
CA ARG A 85 -13.36 16.26 -1.43
C ARG A 85 -14.59 16.46 -2.32
N ARG A 86 -15.53 15.50 -2.31
CA ARG A 86 -16.80 15.59 -3.08
C ARG A 86 -17.56 16.91 -2.86
N LYS A 87 -17.45 17.54 -1.68
CA LYS A 87 -18.11 18.83 -1.36
C LYS A 87 -17.33 20.08 -1.77
N ALA A 88 -16.03 20.00 -2.07
CA ALA A 88 -15.21 21.17 -2.44
C ALA A 88 -15.48 21.61 -3.90
N HIS A 89 -15.77 20.66 -4.80
CA HIS A 89 -16.20 20.97 -6.18
C HIS A 89 -17.51 21.76 -6.25
N ALA A 90 -18.38 21.66 -5.24
CA ALA A 90 -19.69 22.32 -5.24
C ALA A 90 -19.64 23.81 -4.85
N LYS A 91 -18.51 24.33 -4.38
CA LYS A 91 -18.40 25.71 -3.85
C LYS A 91 -17.27 26.56 -4.43
N GLY A 92 -16.51 26.07 -5.40
CA GLY A 92 -15.42 26.86 -6.01
C GLY A 92 -14.36 27.31 -4.99
N ALA A 93 -14.23 26.61 -3.85
CA ALA A 93 -13.20 26.91 -2.86
C ALA A 93 -11.82 26.71 -3.50
N SER A 94 -10.97 27.73 -3.43
CA SER A 94 -9.66 27.76 -4.09
C SER A 94 -8.74 26.63 -3.58
N THR A 95 -8.77 25.49 -4.26
CA THR A 95 -7.84 24.36 -4.08
C THR A 95 -6.39 24.78 -4.31
N ASP A 96 -6.18 25.84 -5.09
CA ASP A 96 -4.86 26.34 -5.44
C ASP A 96 -4.15 26.99 -4.25
N SER A 97 -4.89 27.70 -3.38
CA SER A 97 -4.32 28.29 -2.16
C SER A 97 -3.95 27.22 -1.13
N GLU A 98 -4.82 26.20 -0.95
CA GLU A 98 -4.55 25.07 -0.05
C GLU A 98 -3.35 24.24 -0.55
N ARG A 99 -3.31 23.96 -1.85
CA ARG A 99 -2.18 23.25 -2.48
C ARG A 99 -0.88 24.04 -2.36
N ALA A 100 -0.90 25.35 -2.60
CA ALA A 100 0.28 26.20 -2.44
C ALA A 100 0.81 26.18 -1.00
N GLU A 101 -0.09 26.21 -0.01
CA GLU A 101 0.26 26.07 1.40
C GLU A 101 0.89 24.71 1.71
N VAL A 102 0.32 23.62 1.19
CA VAL A 102 0.85 22.26 1.34
C VAL A 102 2.26 22.14 0.74
N LEU A 103 2.48 22.69 -0.46
CA LEU A 103 3.80 22.64 -1.12
C LEU A 103 4.84 23.51 -0.41
N ALA A 104 4.43 24.68 0.10
CA ALA A 104 5.29 25.51 0.94
C ALA A 104 5.69 24.79 2.22
N ALA A 105 4.75 24.10 2.88
CA ALA A 105 5.02 23.30 4.07
C ALA A 105 5.93 22.09 3.77
N VAL A 106 5.74 21.40 2.64
CA VAL A 106 6.64 20.32 2.20
C VAL A 106 8.07 20.85 2.05
N THR A 107 8.24 22.00 1.41
CA THR A 107 9.55 22.64 1.25
C THR A 107 10.15 23.03 2.60
N ALA A 108 9.40 23.76 3.43
CA ALA A 108 9.89 24.29 4.70
C ALA A 108 10.18 23.21 5.76
N VAL A 109 9.42 22.11 5.78
CA VAL A 109 9.51 21.06 6.81
C VAL A 109 10.36 19.89 6.34
N LEU A 110 10.15 19.44 5.11
CA LEU A 110 10.85 18.28 4.58
C LEU A 110 12.15 18.66 3.89
N GLY A 111 12.36 19.93 3.56
CA GLY A 111 13.57 20.38 2.86
C GLY A 111 13.64 19.89 1.42
N VAL A 112 12.51 19.46 0.85
CA VAL A 112 12.41 19.01 -0.54
C VAL A 112 11.96 20.22 -1.37
N PRO A 113 12.77 20.66 -2.34
CA PRO A 113 12.40 21.81 -3.14
C PRO A 113 11.29 21.47 -4.14
N VAL A 114 10.62 22.50 -4.66
CA VAL A 114 9.42 22.32 -5.50
C VAL A 114 9.73 21.53 -6.77
N GLU A 115 10.91 21.72 -7.37
CA GLU A 115 11.38 21.00 -8.55
C GLU A 115 11.59 19.50 -8.32
N LYS A 116 11.78 19.06 -7.06
CA LYS A 116 11.86 17.65 -6.65
C LYS A 116 10.55 17.15 -6.02
N THR A 117 9.48 17.94 -6.12
CA THR A 117 8.16 17.60 -5.59
C THR A 117 7.21 17.30 -6.75
N SER A 118 6.87 16.02 -6.91
CA SER A 118 5.84 15.58 -7.84
C SER A 118 4.46 15.71 -7.21
N VAL A 119 3.48 16.24 -7.95
CA VAL A 119 2.11 16.44 -7.47
C VAL A 119 1.13 15.71 -8.36
N LYS A 120 0.22 14.92 -7.77
CA LYS A 120 -0.88 14.27 -8.48
C LYS A 120 -2.20 14.56 -7.78
N THR A 121 -3.27 14.65 -8.56
CA THR A 121 -4.63 14.66 -8.05
C THR A 121 -5.27 13.30 -8.32
N HIS A 122 -5.74 12.64 -7.27
CA HIS A 122 -6.42 11.36 -7.35
C HIS A 122 -7.85 11.56 -7.87
N THR A 123 -8.00 11.61 -9.20
CA THR A 123 -9.30 11.62 -9.87
C THR A 123 -9.76 10.19 -10.15
N PRO A 124 -10.99 9.79 -9.78
CA PRO A 124 -11.56 8.53 -10.24
C PRO A 124 -11.53 8.48 -11.77
N GLN A 125 -10.77 7.55 -12.33
CA GLN A 125 -10.66 7.40 -13.78
C GLN A 125 -11.88 6.65 -14.33
N PRO A 126 -12.42 7.04 -15.50
CA PRO A 126 -13.52 6.32 -16.15
C PRO A 126 -13.17 4.87 -16.45
N TRP A 127 -14.15 3.99 -16.29
CA TRP A 127 -14.05 2.56 -16.57
C TRP A 127 -13.58 2.28 -18.01
N GLY A 128 -12.63 1.35 -18.20
CA GLY A 128 -12.25 0.83 -19.52
C GLY A 128 -11.13 1.54 -20.29
N ARG A 129 -10.46 2.56 -19.73
CA ARG A 129 -9.19 3.07 -20.30
C ARG A 129 -8.02 2.20 -19.86
N SER A 130 -7.10 1.94 -20.79
CA SER A 130 -5.87 1.18 -20.52
C SER A 130 -5.07 1.89 -19.43
N GLN A 131 -4.89 1.21 -18.30
CA GLN A 131 -4.15 1.70 -17.12
C GLN A 131 -2.62 1.54 -17.27
N TYR A 132 -2.16 0.99 -18.39
CA TYR A 132 -0.76 0.61 -18.63
C TYR A 132 -0.18 1.54 -19.69
N GLY A 133 0.34 2.69 -19.25
CA GLY A 133 0.96 3.65 -20.14
C GLY A 133 1.52 4.86 -19.39
N ARG A 134 2.47 5.53 -20.02
CA ARG A 134 3.02 6.80 -19.54
C ARG A 134 1.93 7.87 -19.60
N VAL A 135 1.60 8.44 -18.45
CA VAL A 135 0.66 9.56 -18.24
C VAL A 135 1.41 10.89 -18.15
N GLY A 136 2.67 10.87 -17.67
CA GLY A 136 3.51 12.07 -17.50
C GLY A 136 4.45 12.40 -18.66
N GLN A 137 5.12 13.55 -18.54
CA GLN A 137 6.02 14.13 -19.55
C GLN A 137 7.50 13.99 -19.16
N GLY A 138 8.05 12.78 -19.02
CA GLY A 138 9.52 12.68 -19.04
C GLY A 138 10.24 12.49 -17.71
N SER A 139 9.56 12.23 -16.58
CA SER A 139 10.24 12.17 -15.29
C SER A 139 11.26 11.02 -15.21
N GLU A 140 12.44 11.32 -14.67
CA GLU A 140 13.51 10.33 -14.50
C GLU A 140 13.14 9.30 -13.43
N ARG A 141 13.63 8.06 -13.61
CA ARG A 141 13.58 7.07 -12.53
C ARG A 141 14.64 7.42 -11.49
N LEU A 142 14.32 7.23 -10.22
CA LEU A 142 15.28 7.34 -9.13
C LEU A 142 15.29 6.05 -8.30
N VAL A 143 16.41 5.80 -7.61
CA VAL A 143 16.56 4.65 -6.73
C VAL A 143 16.16 5.02 -5.32
N VAL A 144 15.33 4.18 -4.69
CA VAL A 144 15.07 4.20 -3.25
C VAL A 144 15.50 2.89 -2.60
N GLU A 145 15.67 2.92 -1.29
CA GLU A 145 16.07 1.77 -0.48
C GLU A 145 14.96 1.40 0.49
N GLU A 146 14.70 0.10 0.60
CA GLU A 146 13.78 -0.51 1.54
C GLU A 146 14.47 -1.74 2.16
N GLN A 147 14.84 -1.66 3.44
CA GLN A 147 15.39 -2.78 4.23
C GLN A 147 16.63 -3.45 3.60
N GLY A 148 17.53 -2.62 3.05
CA GLY A 148 18.76 -3.06 2.40
C GLY A 148 18.59 -3.54 0.95
N LEU A 149 17.40 -3.38 0.37
CA LEU A 149 17.11 -3.64 -1.04
C LEU A 149 16.83 -2.33 -1.76
N LYS A 150 17.12 -2.29 -3.05
CA LYS A 150 16.99 -1.10 -3.91
C LYS A 150 15.85 -1.26 -4.90
N PHE A 151 15.12 -0.18 -5.17
CA PHE A 151 14.01 -0.17 -6.11
C PHE A 151 14.05 1.08 -6.97
N TRP A 152 13.85 0.90 -8.26
CA TRP A 152 13.54 2.00 -9.17
C TRP A 152 12.12 2.49 -8.91
N VAL A 153 11.94 3.80 -8.75
CA VAL A 153 10.64 4.47 -8.68
C VAL A 153 10.56 5.57 -9.74
N ASN A 154 9.36 5.90 -10.19
CA ASN A 154 9.08 7.02 -11.08
C ASN A 154 7.87 7.79 -10.56
N LEU A 155 8.07 9.04 -10.16
CA LEU A 155 7.06 9.81 -9.44
C LEU A 155 6.05 10.52 -10.35
N GLY A 156 6.39 10.77 -11.62
CA GLY A 156 5.58 11.61 -12.51
C GLY A 156 4.89 10.87 -13.66
N ASP A 157 5.46 9.77 -14.14
CA ASP A 157 5.11 9.23 -15.45
C ASP A 157 4.00 8.21 -15.45
N TYR A 158 3.75 7.52 -14.35
CA TYR A 158 2.75 6.44 -14.29
C TYR A 158 1.66 6.78 -13.28
N LEU A 159 0.61 5.95 -13.20
CA LEU A 159 -0.43 6.13 -12.17
C LEU A 159 0.21 6.03 -10.78
N ASP A 160 0.92 4.94 -10.55
CA ASP A 160 1.65 4.63 -9.32
C ASP A 160 3.15 4.87 -9.49
N THR A 161 3.89 4.83 -8.38
CA THR A 161 5.30 5.23 -8.34
C THR A 161 6.29 4.12 -8.65
N GLY A 162 5.85 2.86 -8.79
CA GLY A 162 6.74 1.71 -8.95
C GLY A 162 6.96 0.89 -7.68
N LEU A 163 6.51 1.36 -6.51
CA LEU A 163 6.62 0.63 -5.24
C LEU A 163 5.45 0.95 -4.29
N PHE A 164 4.61 -0.05 -4.03
CA PHE A 164 3.54 0.04 -3.03
C PHE A 164 4.09 -0.14 -1.61
N MET A 165 4.35 0.99 -0.94
CA MET A 165 5.00 1.04 0.38
C MET A 165 4.16 0.41 1.52
N ASP A 166 2.85 0.33 1.35
CA ASP A 166 1.91 -0.31 2.27
C ASP A 166 2.14 -1.82 2.42
N HIS A 167 2.72 -2.48 1.41
CA HIS A 167 3.03 -3.91 1.47
C HIS A 167 4.41 -4.25 2.07
N ARG A 168 5.14 -3.25 2.58
CA ARG A 168 6.51 -3.42 3.10
C ARG A 168 6.66 -4.51 4.15
N ASN A 169 5.73 -4.59 5.10
CA ASN A 169 5.79 -5.63 6.15
C ASN A 169 5.55 -7.02 5.57
N THR A 170 4.67 -7.15 4.57
CA THR A 170 4.42 -8.44 3.89
C THR A 170 5.64 -8.85 3.07
N ARG A 171 6.28 -7.92 2.34
CA ARG A 171 7.54 -8.17 1.63
C ARG A 171 8.62 -8.69 2.56
N ALA A 172 8.80 -8.06 3.72
CA ALA A 172 9.75 -8.51 4.74
C ALA A 172 9.49 -9.96 5.19
N ARG A 173 8.22 -10.34 5.41
CA ARG A 173 7.84 -11.72 5.75
C ARG A 173 8.17 -12.70 4.63
N VAL A 174 7.83 -12.35 3.39
CA VAL A 174 8.15 -13.17 2.20
C VAL A 174 9.66 -13.43 2.14
N ARG A 175 10.51 -12.42 2.33
CA ARG A 175 11.96 -12.60 2.38
C ARG A 175 12.41 -13.56 3.48
N THR A 176 11.81 -13.49 4.67
CA THR A 176 12.16 -14.42 5.76
C THR A 176 11.72 -15.86 5.51
N GLU A 177 10.63 -16.06 4.76
CA GLU A 177 10.07 -17.38 4.49
C GLU A 177 10.62 -18.00 3.19
N ALA A 178 11.26 -17.23 2.30
CA ALA A 178 11.63 -17.65 0.96
C ALA A 178 12.83 -18.62 0.84
N LYS A 179 13.66 -18.78 1.87
CA LYS A 179 14.92 -19.54 1.77
C LYS A 179 14.68 -20.97 1.27
N GLY A 180 15.30 -21.31 0.13
CA GLY A 180 15.24 -22.63 -0.50
C GLY A 180 13.88 -22.98 -1.14
N LYS A 181 12.94 -22.03 -1.25
CA LYS A 181 11.59 -22.24 -1.77
C LYS A 181 11.45 -21.89 -3.24
N GLN A 182 10.57 -22.60 -3.95
CA GLN A 182 10.02 -22.14 -5.23
C GLN A 182 8.96 -21.08 -4.97
N PHE A 183 9.16 -19.87 -5.50
CA PHE A 183 8.32 -18.71 -5.25
C PHE A 183 7.44 -18.34 -6.45
N LEU A 184 6.15 -18.12 -6.26
CA LEU A 184 5.25 -17.58 -7.29
C LEU A 184 4.74 -16.19 -6.90
N ASN A 185 4.86 -15.23 -7.81
CA ASN A 185 4.34 -13.88 -7.66
C ASN A 185 3.34 -13.57 -8.80
N LEU A 186 2.05 -13.54 -8.49
CA LEU A 186 1.00 -13.21 -9.44
C LEU A 186 0.57 -11.75 -9.31
N PHE A 187 0.29 -11.12 -10.46
CA PHE A 187 0.07 -9.66 -10.54
C PHE A 187 1.32 -8.92 -10.06
N ALA A 188 2.47 -9.36 -10.58
CA ALA A 188 3.78 -9.08 -10.01
C ALA A 188 4.17 -7.59 -10.03
N TYR A 189 3.53 -6.78 -10.87
CA TYR A 189 3.86 -5.37 -11.06
C TYR A 189 5.36 -5.22 -11.33
N THR A 190 6.06 -4.35 -10.60
CA THR A 190 7.50 -4.10 -10.71
C THR A 190 8.36 -5.12 -9.95
N GLY A 191 7.80 -6.27 -9.57
CA GLY A 191 8.55 -7.41 -9.01
C GLY A 191 9.06 -7.22 -7.58
N ALA A 192 8.51 -6.28 -6.80
CA ALA A 192 9.03 -5.99 -5.46
C ALA A 192 9.04 -7.22 -4.53
N PHE A 193 7.99 -8.05 -4.56
CA PHE A 193 7.97 -9.33 -3.82
C PHE A 193 9.03 -10.31 -4.33
N THR A 194 9.25 -10.37 -5.64
CA THR A 194 10.26 -11.24 -6.28
C THR A 194 11.67 -10.87 -5.82
N VAL A 195 12.01 -9.57 -5.79
CA VAL A 195 13.30 -9.09 -5.25
C VAL A 195 13.47 -9.51 -3.81
N TYR A 196 12.43 -9.36 -2.98
CA TYR A 196 12.47 -9.78 -1.57
C TYR A 196 12.64 -11.30 -1.42
N ALA A 197 11.93 -12.11 -2.22
CA ALA A 197 12.07 -13.55 -2.20
C ALA A 197 13.46 -14.01 -2.64
N ALA A 198 13.98 -13.46 -3.75
CA ALA A 198 15.33 -13.73 -4.24
C ALA A 198 16.40 -13.34 -3.21
N ALA A 199 16.30 -12.16 -2.60
CA ALA A 199 17.19 -11.71 -1.51
C ALA A 199 17.06 -12.55 -0.22
N GLY A 200 15.95 -13.27 -0.05
CA GLY A 200 15.71 -14.24 1.01
C GLY A 200 16.32 -15.61 0.73
N GLY A 201 16.87 -15.81 -0.47
CA GLY A 201 17.47 -17.07 -0.91
C GLY A 201 16.45 -18.05 -1.48
N ALA A 202 15.40 -17.58 -2.16
CA ALA A 202 14.52 -18.43 -2.95
C ALA A 202 15.31 -19.33 -3.91
N ALA A 203 14.90 -20.59 -4.04
CA ALA A 203 15.52 -21.54 -4.96
C ALA A 203 15.24 -21.19 -6.43
N GLY A 204 14.09 -20.55 -6.67
CA GLY A 204 13.65 -20.04 -7.96
C GLY A 204 12.41 -19.17 -7.76
N SER A 205 12.07 -18.37 -8.76
CA SER A 205 10.80 -17.64 -8.73
C SER A 205 10.17 -17.52 -10.11
N VAL A 206 8.84 -17.53 -10.16
CA VAL A 206 8.05 -17.17 -11.34
C VAL A 206 7.25 -15.92 -10.99
N SER A 207 7.36 -14.88 -11.80
CA SER A 207 6.58 -13.64 -11.64
C SER A 207 5.76 -13.37 -12.88
N VAL A 208 4.44 -13.22 -12.72
CA VAL A 208 3.50 -13.11 -13.84
C VAL A 208 2.80 -11.76 -13.81
N ASP A 209 2.90 -11.02 -14.90
CA ASP A 209 2.19 -9.75 -15.10
C ASP A 209 1.78 -9.55 -16.57
N LEU A 210 0.75 -8.75 -16.80
CA LEU A 210 0.23 -8.46 -18.14
C LEU A 210 1.09 -7.42 -18.90
N SER A 211 1.80 -6.58 -18.15
CA SER A 211 2.51 -5.40 -18.65
C SER A 211 3.99 -5.69 -18.90
N ASN A 212 4.42 -5.60 -20.16
CA ASN A 212 5.86 -5.62 -20.50
C ASN A 212 6.62 -4.54 -19.73
N THR A 213 6.09 -3.32 -19.68
CA THR A 213 6.74 -2.20 -18.99
C THR A 213 7.00 -2.51 -17.52
N TYR A 214 6.11 -3.26 -16.86
CA TYR A 214 6.29 -3.62 -15.45
C TYR A 214 7.23 -4.81 -15.28
N LEU A 215 7.23 -5.77 -16.20
CA LEU A 215 8.19 -6.88 -16.21
C LEU A 215 9.61 -6.40 -16.53
N ASP A 216 9.80 -5.51 -17.49
CA ASP A 216 11.10 -4.88 -17.78
C ASP A 216 11.60 -4.12 -16.53
N TRP A 217 10.69 -3.45 -15.81
CA TRP A 217 11.00 -2.78 -14.55
C TRP A 217 11.32 -3.78 -13.42
N ALA A 218 10.64 -4.92 -13.37
CA ALA A 218 10.95 -6.00 -12.44
C ALA A 218 12.36 -6.58 -12.69
N GLU A 219 12.74 -6.77 -13.95
CA GLU A 219 14.09 -7.16 -14.34
C GLU A 219 15.13 -6.12 -13.88
N ASP A 220 14.89 -4.84 -14.16
CA ASP A 220 15.76 -3.76 -13.69
C ASP A 220 15.92 -3.74 -12.17
N ASN A 221 14.85 -4.04 -11.42
CA ASN A 221 14.91 -4.14 -9.96
C ASN A 221 15.72 -5.36 -9.50
N LEU A 222 15.64 -6.50 -10.18
CA LEU A 222 16.50 -7.66 -9.89
C LEU A 222 17.98 -7.34 -10.18
N VAL A 223 18.27 -6.73 -11.33
CA VAL A 223 19.62 -6.27 -11.71
C VAL A 223 20.18 -5.30 -10.68
N LEU A 224 19.38 -4.33 -10.25
CA LEU A 224 19.76 -3.30 -9.28
C LEU A 224 20.21 -3.90 -7.93
N ASN A 225 19.72 -5.09 -7.59
CA ASN A 225 20.07 -5.82 -6.36
C ASN A 225 21.11 -6.94 -6.59
N THR A 226 21.67 -7.08 -7.80
CA THR A 226 22.55 -8.20 -8.16
C THR A 226 21.86 -9.57 -7.98
N LEU A 227 20.55 -9.62 -8.28
CA LEU A 227 19.70 -10.81 -8.15
C LEU A 227 19.16 -11.28 -9.50
N ALA A 228 19.62 -10.69 -10.61
CA ALA A 228 19.30 -11.18 -11.94
C ALA A 228 19.95 -12.55 -12.15
N ASP A 229 19.14 -13.60 -12.26
CA ASP A 229 19.56 -14.98 -12.46
C ASP A 229 18.46 -15.72 -13.24
N PRO A 230 18.79 -16.63 -14.17
CA PRO A 230 17.80 -17.39 -14.95
C PRO A 230 16.76 -18.16 -14.13
N ARG A 231 17.03 -18.45 -12.85
CA ARG A 231 16.06 -19.07 -11.93
C ARG A 231 14.90 -18.14 -11.53
N HIS A 232 15.03 -16.84 -11.76
CA HIS A 232 14.02 -15.82 -11.48
C HIS A 232 13.31 -15.41 -12.77
N VAL A 233 12.30 -16.19 -13.15
CA VAL A 233 11.57 -16.08 -14.42
C VAL A 233 10.49 -15.00 -14.35
N LEU A 234 10.43 -14.19 -15.39
CA LEU A 234 9.40 -13.17 -15.62
C LEU A 234 8.53 -13.61 -16.80
N ILE A 235 7.22 -13.77 -16.59
CA ILE A 235 6.27 -14.24 -17.59
C ILE A 235 5.26 -13.16 -17.91
N ARG A 236 5.20 -12.78 -19.18
CA ARG A 236 4.16 -11.89 -19.69
C ARG A 236 2.89 -12.66 -20.03
N ALA A 237 1.90 -12.61 -19.14
CA ALA A 237 0.61 -13.23 -19.36
C ALA A 237 -0.51 -12.52 -18.58
N ASP A 238 -1.76 -12.78 -18.96
CA ASP A 238 -2.89 -12.54 -18.04
C ASP A 238 -2.75 -13.52 -16.87
N ALA A 239 -2.38 -13.01 -15.70
CA ALA A 239 -2.09 -13.81 -14.51
C ALA A 239 -3.28 -14.71 -14.11
N LYS A 240 -4.54 -14.31 -14.38
CA LYS A 240 -5.71 -15.14 -14.11
C LYS A 240 -5.80 -16.31 -15.08
N ALA A 241 -5.64 -16.05 -16.37
CA ALA A 241 -5.66 -17.10 -17.40
C ALA A 241 -4.48 -18.07 -17.22
N TRP A 242 -3.29 -17.53 -16.93
CA TRP A 242 -2.11 -18.31 -16.60
C TRP A 242 -2.33 -19.19 -15.38
N LEU A 243 -2.87 -18.64 -14.28
CA LEU A 243 -3.19 -19.40 -13.07
C LEU A 243 -4.19 -20.54 -13.34
N GLU A 244 -5.24 -20.28 -14.11
CA GLU A 244 -6.23 -21.30 -14.47
C GLU A 244 -5.63 -22.43 -15.32
N ASP A 245 -4.79 -22.09 -16.29
CA ASP A 245 -4.09 -23.05 -17.14
C ASP A 245 -3.14 -23.93 -16.30
N GLN A 246 -2.28 -23.30 -15.49
CA GLN A 246 -1.33 -24.01 -14.65
C GLN A 246 -2.00 -24.88 -13.58
N ALA A 247 -3.12 -24.43 -12.99
CA ALA A 247 -3.85 -25.24 -12.03
C ALA A 247 -4.49 -26.49 -12.66
N ARG A 248 -4.76 -26.48 -13.97
CA ARG A 248 -5.40 -27.60 -14.69
C ARG A 248 -4.41 -28.52 -15.37
N HIS A 249 -3.33 -27.96 -15.88
CA HIS A 249 -2.43 -28.61 -16.81
C HIS A 249 -0.95 -28.52 -16.39
N GLY A 250 -0.63 -27.69 -15.41
CA GLY A 250 0.73 -27.48 -14.92
C GLY A 250 1.19 -28.54 -13.92
N GLU A 251 2.44 -28.93 -14.05
CA GLU A 251 3.11 -29.87 -13.15
C GLU A 251 3.84 -29.16 -11.99
N ASP A 252 4.19 -27.88 -12.19
CA ASP A 252 4.94 -27.09 -11.20
C ASP A 252 4.14 -26.86 -9.92
N ARG A 253 4.85 -26.84 -8.79
CA ARG A 253 4.31 -26.53 -7.46
C ARG A 253 5.22 -25.53 -6.77
N TYR A 254 4.62 -24.70 -5.92
CA TYR A 254 5.29 -23.58 -5.27
C TYR A 254 5.14 -23.68 -3.76
N ASP A 255 6.24 -23.46 -3.04
CA ASP A 255 6.27 -23.53 -1.58
C ASP A 255 5.87 -22.19 -0.94
N LEU A 256 5.90 -21.11 -1.72
CA LEU A 256 5.51 -19.77 -1.31
C LEU A 256 4.86 -19.04 -2.49
N ILE A 257 3.63 -18.58 -2.31
CA ILE A 257 2.88 -17.84 -3.34
C ILE A 257 2.47 -16.49 -2.76
N VAL A 258 2.64 -15.42 -3.54
CA VAL A 258 1.98 -14.12 -3.35
C VAL A 258 1.01 -13.90 -4.50
N CYS A 259 -0.24 -13.57 -4.17
CA CYS A 259 -1.25 -13.15 -5.12
C CYS A 259 -1.89 -11.84 -4.62
N ASP A 260 -1.58 -10.75 -5.30
CA ASP A 260 -2.07 -9.40 -4.97
C ASP A 260 -2.81 -8.77 -6.17
N PRO A 261 -4.00 -9.30 -6.53
CA PRO A 261 -4.72 -8.83 -7.71
C PRO A 261 -5.29 -7.42 -7.53
N PRO A 262 -5.46 -6.66 -8.63
CA PRO A 262 -6.23 -5.42 -8.58
C PRO A 262 -7.68 -5.70 -8.18
N SER A 263 -8.35 -4.79 -7.47
CA SER A 263 -9.76 -4.97 -7.09
C SER A 263 -10.67 -5.31 -8.28
N PHE A 264 -10.45 -4.62 -9.41
CA PHE A 264 -11.18 -4.81 -10.65
C PHE A 264 -10.24 -4.64 -11.83
N SER A 265 -10.45 -5.41 -12.90
CA SER A 265 -9.77 -5.20 -14.17
C SER A 265 -10.70 -5.43 -15.35
N THR A 266 -10.69 -4.49 -16.30
CA THR A 266 -11.48 -4.53 -17.54
C THR A 266 -10.56 -4.44 -18.77
N SER A 267 -9.30 -4.81 -18.62
CA SER A 267 -8.31 -4.72 -19.69
C SER A 267 -8.77 -5.50 -20.92
N LYS A 268 -8.77 -4.86 -22.09
CA LYS A 268 -9.03 -5.53 -23.38
C LYS A 268 -8.06 -6.68 -23.66
N LYS A 269 -6.90 -6.69 -22.99
CA LYS A 269 -5.89 -7.74 -23.09
C LYS A 269 -6.15 -8.91 -22.13
N MET A 270 -7.16 -8.81 -21.26
CA MET A 270 -7.59 -9.91 -20.38
C MET A 270 -8.75 -10.68 -20.99
N SER A 271 -8.85 -11.96 -20.63
CA SER A 271 -10.02 -12.78 -20.98
C SER A 271 -11.20 -12.44 -20.05
N GLY A 272 -11.89 -11.33 -20.36
CA GLY A 272 -13.08 -10.86 -19.63
C GLY A 272 -12.79 -9.90 -18.47
N ASN A 273 -13.85 -9.55 -17.73
CA ASN A 273 -13.77 -8.65 -16.57
C ASN A 273 -13.42 -9.42 -15.30
N PHE A 274 -12.45 -8.91 -14.53
CA PHE A 274 -12.10 -9.41 -13.20
C PHE A 274 -12.73 -8.56 -12.10
N ASP A 275 -13.28 -9.23 -11.09
CA ASP A 275 -13.78 -8.66 -9.84
C ASP A 275 -13.28 -9.55 -8.70
N VAL A 276 -12.44 -9.00 -7.81
CA VAL A 276 -11.83 -9.78 -6.73
C VAL A 276 -12.88 -10.39 -5.79
N GLN A 277 -13.95 -9.67 -5.46
CA GLN A 277 -14.99 -10.18 -4.56
C GLN A 277 -15.78 -11.32 -5.19
N ARG A 278 -16.10 -11.23 -6.48
CA ARG A 278 -16.82 -12.28 -7.21
C ARG A 278 -15.93 -13.50 -7.48
N ASP A 279 -14.69 -13.26 -7.90
CA ASP A 279 -13.85 -14.29 -8.52
C ASP A 279 -12.84 -14.94 -7.54
N HIS A 280 -12.65 -14.42 -6.32
CA HIS A 280 -11.64 -14.94 -5.39
C HIS A 280 -11.80 -16.42 -5.03
N VAL A 281 -13.03 -16.96 -4.99
CA VAL A 281 -13.25 -18.38 -4.63
C VAL A 281 -12.49 -19.28 -5.60
N ARG A 282 -12.75 -19.11 -6.90
CA ARG A 282 -12.11 -19.89 -7.96
C ARG A 282 -10.62 -19.59 -8.07
N MET A 283 -10.23 -18.34 -7.85
CA MET A 283 -8.82 -17.95 -7.82
C MET A 283 -8.06 -18.68 -6.70
N LEU A 284 -8.63 -18.73 -5.49
CA LEU A 284 -8.03 -19.43 -4.35
C LEU A 284 -8.02 -20.94 -4.54
N GLU A 285 -9.04 -21.53 -5.18
CA GLU A 285 -9.01 -22.95 -5.57
C GLU A 285 -7.84 -23.27 -6.52
N HIS A 286 -7.61 -22.43 -7.54
CA HIS A 286 -6.48 -22.61 -8.45
C HIS A 286 -5.13 -22.37 -7.76
N LEU A 287 -5.03 -21.38 -6.87
CA LEU A 287 -3.82 -21.13 -6.08
C LEU A 287 -3.49 -22.33 -5.19
N GLN A 288 -4.50 -22.92 -4.56
CA GLN A 288 -4.34 -24.13 -3.75
C GLN A 288 -3.80 -25.31 -4.56
N ALA A 289 -4.27 -25.49 -5.79
CA ALA A 289 -3.80 -26.55 -6.68
C ALA A 289 -2.30 -26.40 -7.04
N LEU A 290 -1.76 -25.19 -6.97
CA LEU A 290 -0.35 -24.88 -7.25
C LEU A 290 0.54 -24.89 -6.00
N LEU A 291 -0.01 -24.99 -4.79
CA LEU A 291 0.80 -25.06 -3.58
C LEU A 291 1.42 -26.45 -3.43
N SER A 292 2.71 -26.50 -3.09
CA SER A 292 3.35 -27.69 -2.55
C SER A 292 2.68 -28.07 -1.21
N PRO A 293 2.75 -29.34 -0.76
CA PRO A 293 2.37 -29.70 0.61
C PRO A 293 3.11 -28.83 1.64
N GLY A 294 2.36 -28.24 2.58
CA GLY A 294 2.92 -27.29 3.56
C GLY A 294 3.32 -25.92 2.97
N GLY A 295 3.01 -25.65 1.70
CA GLY A 295 3.26 -24.39 1.03
C GLY A 295 2.46 -23.24 1.63
N VAL A 296 2.98 -22.02 1.53
CA VAL A 296 2.38 -20.81 2.11
C VAL A 296 1.81 -19.92 1.01
N LEU A 297 0.59 -19.46 1.19
CA LEU A 297 -0.06 -18.48 0.33
C LEU A 297 -0.28 -17.15 1.09
N TYR A 298 0.24 -16.08 0.52
CA TYR A 298 -0.18 -14.71 0.82
C TYR A 298 -1.18 -14.25 -0.22
N PHE A 299 -2.39 -13.92 0.22
CA PHE A 299 -3.40 -13.30 -0.60
C PHE A 299 -3.69 -11.90 -0.07
N SER A 300 -3.75 -10.90 -0.94
CA SER A 300 -4.11 -9.53 -0.55
C SER A 300 -5.00 -8.85 -1.57
N THR A 301 -5.67 -7.80 -1.13
CA THR A 301 -6.44 -6.93 -2.00
C THR A 301 -6.62 -5.56 -1.39
N ASN A 302 -6.66 -4.53 -2.22
CA ASN A 302 -7.02 -3.17 -1.83
C ASN A 302 -8.54 -2.91 -1.82
N TYR A 303 -9.38 -3.90 -2.12
CA TYR A 303 -10.83 -3.77 -1.97
C TYR A 303 -11.23 -3.84 -0.49
N LEU A 304 -11.45 -2.69 0.14
CA LEU A 304 -11.74 -2.63 1.58
C LEU A 304 -13.06 -3.30 1.99
N GLY A 305 -14.02 -3.35 1.08
CA GLY A 305 -15.29 -4.07 1.26
C GLY A 305 -15.19 -5.57 0.94
N PHE A 306 -13.98 -6.11 0.74
CA PHE A 306 -13.79 -7.52 0.46
C PHE A 306 -14.27 -8.35 1.65
N GLU A 307 -14.89 -9.48 1.37
CA GLU A 307 -15.27 -10.53 2.31
C GLU A 307 -14.74 -11.86 1.78
N LEU A 308 -13.85 -12.49 2.56
CA LEU A 308 -13.31 -13.81 2.26
C LEU A 308 -14.39 -14.86 2.54
N LYS A 309 -14.81 -15.59 1.51
CA LYS A 309 -15.80 -16.66 1.69
C LYS A 309 -15.15 -17.90 2.29
N ASP A 310 -15.79 -18.53 3.27
CA ASP A 310 -15.35 -19.79 3.88
C ASP A 310 -15.13 -20.91 2.83
N SER A 311 -15.92 -20.91 1.76
CA SER A 311 -15.74 -21.87 0.66
C SER A 311 -14.40 -21.72 -0.05
N ALA A 312 -13.84 -20.50 -0.09
CA ALA A 312 -12.59 -20.20 -0.77
C ALA A 312 -11.35 -20.72 -0.04
N THR A 313 -11.47 -20.98 1.27
CA THR A 313 -10.37 -21.45 2.11
C THR A 313 -10.53 -22.91 2.52
N ARG A 314 -11.53 -23.60 2.00
CA ARG A 314 -11.72 -25.03 2.26
C ARG A 314 -10.50 -25.79 1.77
N GLY A 315 -9.88 -26.58 2.66
CA GLY A 315 -8.66 -27.34 2.36
C GLY A 315 -7.37 -26.61 2.74
N LEU A 316 -7.42 -25.34 3.13
CA LEU A 316 -6.27 -24.62 3.69
C LEU A 316 -6.27 -24.69 5.22
N GLU A 317 -5.08 -24.77 5.77
CA GLU A 317 -4.79 -24.69 7.20
C GLU A 317 -4.28 -23.29 7.57
N GLN A 318 -4.35 -22.96 8.86
CA GLN A 318 -3.77 -21.72 9.42
C GLN A 318 -4.17 -20.44 8.65
N VAL A 319 -5.44 -20.32 8.27
CA VAL A 319 -5.99 -19.15 7.60
C VAL A 319 -5.99 -17.98 8.59
N GLU A 320 -4.99 -17.10 8.49
CA GLU A 320 -4.80 -15.95 9.36
C GLU A 320 -4.98 -14.65 8.56
N GLU A 321 -5.88 -13.77 9.03
CA GLU A 321 -5.92 -12.40 8.52
C GLU A 321 -4.78 -11.58 9.14
N LEU A 322 -3.85 -11.14 8.29
CA LEU A 322 -2.67 -10.36 8.64
C LEU A 322 -2.85 -8.86 8.48
N THR A 323 -4.02 -8.38 8.04
CA THR A 323 -4.28 -6.97 7.71
C THR A 323 -3.62 -5.98 8.70
N PRO A 324 -3.85 -6.04 10.03
CA PRO A 324 -3.26 -5.06 10.95
C PRO A 324 -1.73 -5.10 11.02
N ARG A 325 -1.11 -6.28 10.83
CA ARG A 325 0.34 -6.47 10.88
C ARG A 325 1.02 -6.24 9.54
N SER A 326 0.26 -6.32 8.45
CA SER A 326 0.75 -6.10 7.09
C SER A 326 0.91 -4.63 6.75
N ILE A 327 0.24 -3.73 7.48
CA ILE A 327 0.30 -2.28 7.25
C ILE A 327 1.40 -1.65 8.12
N PRO A 328 2.38 -0.96 7.53
CA PRO A 328 3.50 -0.37 8.28
C PRO A 328 3.11 0.88 9.08
N GLU A 329 4.02 1.31 9.95
CA GLU A 329 3.83 2.42 10.89
C GLU A 329 3.58 3.77 10.19
N ASP A 330 4.16 3.98 9.01
CA ASP A 330 4.04 5.22 8.23
C ASP A 330 2.65 5.44 7.61
N PHE A 331 1.80 4.42 7.60
CA PHE A 331 0.40 4.52 7.18
C PHE A 331 -0.49 4.69 8.39
N HIS A 332 -0.93 5.92 8.65
CA HIS A 332 -1.81 6.23 9.76
C HIS A 332 -3.20 5.64 9.53
N ARG A 333 -3.70 5.68 8.28
CA ARG A 333 -4.94 5.00 7.94
C ARG A 333 -4.68 3.51 7.76
N LYS A 334 -5.39 2.69 8.54
CA LYS A 334 -5.29 1.22 8.48
C LYS A 334 -6.28 0.57 7.51
N GLU A 335 -7.08 1.38 6.84
CA GLU A 335 -8.01 0.95 5.79
C GLU A 335 -7.38 1.22 4.42
N ILE A 336 -6.39 0.42 4.04
CA ILE A 336 -5.67 0.57 2.77
C ILE A 336 -5.66 -0.72 1.93
N HIS A 337 -5.46 -1.86 2.58
CA HIS A 337 -5.55 -3.19 1.99
C HIS A 337 -5.99 -4.20 3.04
N ARG A 338 -6.40 -5.38 2.60
CA ARG A 338 -6.56 -6.58 3.41
C ARG A 338 -5.56 -7.64 2.97
N CYS A 339 -5.06 -8.44 3.91
CA CYS A 339 -4.04 -9.45 3.63
C CYS A 339 -4.24 -10.68 4.52
N TRP A 340 -4.07 -11.87 3.94
CA TRP A 340 -4.16 -13.15 4.61
C TRP A 340 -2.91 -13.97 4.34
N ARG A 341 -2.57 -14.81 5.31
CA ARG A 341 -1.64 -15.91 5.17
C ARG A 341 -2.39 -17.22 5.37
N MET A 342 -2.16 -18.17 4.48
CA MET A 342 -2.81 -19.47 4.49
C MET A 342 -1.77 -20.54 4.18
N VAL A 343 -1.97 -21.77 4.66
CA VAL A 343 -1.00 -22.86 4.52
C VAL A 343 -1.68 -24.06 3.87
N ALA A 344 -1.06 -24.65 2.87
CA ALA A 344 -1.52 -25.92 2.31
C ALA A 344 -1.31 -27.06 3.33
N PRO A 345 -2.17 -28.09 3.34
CA PRO A 345 -1.98 -29.26 4.18
C PRO A 345 -0.60 -29.89 3.96
N SER A 346 0.00 -30.42 5.02
CA SER A 346 1.33 -31.04 4.94
C SER A 346 1.32 -32.46 4.35
N ARG A 347 0.15 -33.02 4.02
CA ARG A 347 -0.05 -34.39 3.54
C ARG A 347 -1.15 -34.49 2.50
#